data_AF-A0A380FLF4-F1
#
_entry.id   AF-A0A380FLF4-F1
#
_cell.length_a   1.000
_cell.length_b   1.000
_cell.length_c   1.000
_cell.angle_alpha   90.00
_cell.angle_beta   90.00
_cell.angle_gamma   90.00
#
_symmetry.space_group_name_H-M   'P 1'
#
loop_
_entity.id
_entity.type
_entity.pdbx_description
1 polymer ?
#
loop_
_entity_poly.entity_id
_entity_poly.type
_entity_poly.pdbx_seq_one_letter_code
_entity_poly.pdbx_strand_id
1 'polypeptide(L)'
;MGEVFVTDDGAETDLDLGHYERFIDINLNKYSNVTAGKVYSHVLKKERRGDYLGGTVQVIPHITNEIKERLLLAGESTNADVVITEIGGTTGDIESLPFIEAIRQIRSDLGRENVMYVHCTFTTVY
;
A
#
# COMPACT_ATOMS: atom_id res chain seq x y z
N MET A 1 -17.29 -9.42 9.35
CA MET A 1 -16.87 -8.02 9.07
C MET A 1 -16.17 -7.58 10.34
N GLY A 2 -14.88 -7.26 10.26
CA GLY A 2 -14.08 -6.82 11.41
C GLY A 2 -14.49 -5.43 11.88
N GLU A 3 -13.97 -5.01 13.03
CA GLU A 3 -14.12 -3.66 13.55
C GLU A 3 -13.43 -2.65 12.61
N VAL A 4 -13.97 -1.43 12.53
CA VAL A 4 -13.45 -0.35 11.69
C VAL A 4 -12.73 0.66 12.58
N PHE A 5 -11.54 1.08 12.18
CA PHE A 5 -10.84 2.20 12.80
C PHE A 5 -11.13 3.50 12.04
N VAL A 6 -11.31 4.60 12.77
CA VAL A 6 -11.55 5.93 12.17
C VAL A 6 -10.41 6.84 12.58
N THR A 7 -9.63 7.27 11.60
CA THR A 7 -8.54 8.24 11.78
C THR A 7 -9.08 9.65 12.03
N ASP A 8 -8.24 10.54 12.58
CA ASP A 8 -8.61 11.94 12.86
C ASP A 8 -9.09 12.71 11.63
N ASP A 9 -8.63 12.33 10.42
CA ASP A 9 -9.04 12.94 9.16
C ASP A 9 -10.35 12.35 8.59
N GLY A 10 -11.00 11.46 9.35
CA GLY A 10 -12.30 10.88 9.05
C GLY A 10 -12.25 9.69 8.09
N ALA A 11 -11.07 9.12 7.80
CA ALA A 11 -10.99 7.91 6.99
C ALA A 11 -11.30 6.65 7.82
N GLU A 12 -12.23 5.85 7.30
CA GLU A 12 -12.51 4.49 7.76
C GLU A 12 -11.45 3.52 7.23
N THR A 13 -10.81 2.78 8.13
CA THR A 13 -9.68 1.89 7.86
C THR A 13 -9.80 0.57 8.60
N ASP A 14 -8.86 -0.34 8.30
CA ASP A 14 -8.72 -1.59 9.06
C ASP A 14 -8.32 -1.30 10.52
N LEU A 15 -8.72 -2.19 11.43
CA LEU A 15 -8.41 -2.12 12.87
C LEU A 15 -6.90 -2.13 13.14
N ASP A 16 -6.12 -2.77 12.26
CA ASP A 16 -4.66 -2.81 12.38
C ASP A 16 -4.04 -1.41 12.42
N LEU A 17 -4.67 -0.43 11.77
CA LEU A 17 -4.21 0.96 11.83
C LEU A 17 -4.26 1.54 13.25
N GLY A 18 -5.28 1.16 14.03
CA GLY A 18 -5.37 1.52 15.45
C GLY A 18 -4.36 0.79 16.32
N HIS A 19 -3.84 -0.38 15.92
CA HIS A 19 -2.69 -1.00 16.58
C HIS A 19 -1.42 -0.20 16.32
N TYR A 20 -1.20 0.24 15.07
CA TYR A 20 -0.04 1.01 14.69
C TYR A 20 0.03 2.35 15.41
N GLU A 21 -1.03 3.16 15.39
CA GLU A 21 -1.07 4.45 16.09
C GLU A 21 -0.70 4.31 17.57
N ARG A 22 -1.27 3.32 18.27
CA ARG A 22 -0.98 3.07 19.68
C ARG A 22 0.47 2.64 19.94
N PHE A 23 1.10 1.96 18.99
CA PHE A 23 2.46 1.47 19.15
C PHE A 23 3.51 2.55 18.85
N ILE A 24 3.26 3.39 17.85
CA ILE A 24 4.20 4.43 17.41
C ILE A 24 3.95 5.81 18.05
N ASP A 25 2.80 6.00 18.70
CA ASP A 25 2.36 7.27 19.32
C ASP A 25 2.28 8.44 18.32
N ILE A 26 1.77 8.16 17.12
CA ILE A 26 1.58 9.14 16.02
C ILE A 26 0.20 8.92 15.40
N ASN A 27 -0.53 10.01 15.14
CA ASN A 27 -1.81 9.95 14.43
C ASN A 27 -1.56 9.64 12.94
N LEU A 28 -2.12 8.53 12.48
CA LEU A 28 -2.10 8.10 11.09
C LEU A 28 -3.20 8.81 10.30
N ASN A 29 -3.09 8.79 8.98
CA ASN A 29 -3.99 9.51 8.10
C ASN A 29 -4.56 8.60 7.01
N LYS A 30 -5.45 9.13 6.17
CA LYS A 30 -6.07 8.36 5.07
C LYS A 30 -5.10 7.72 4.08
N TYR A 31 -3.85 8.18 4.01
CA TYR A 31 -2.79 7.61 3.17
C TYR A 31 -2.10 6.40 3.81
N SER A 32 -2.28 6.20 5.12
CA SER A 32 -1.75 5.06 5.87
C SER A 32 -2.50 3.75 5.60
N ASN A 33 -3.60 3.77 4.84
CA ASN A 33 -4.33 2.57 4.42
C ASN A 33 -4.63 2.56 2.92
N VAL A 34 -4.06 1.58 2.21
CA VAL A 34 -4.23 1.38 0.77
C VAL A 34 -4.92 0.04 0.51
N THR A 35 -6.07 0.08 -0.17
CA THR A 35 -6.79 -1.14 -0.58
C THR A 35 -6.77 -1.32 -2.09
N ALA A 36 -6.83 -2.58 -2.55
CA ALA A 36 -6.96 -2.88 -3.98
C ALA A 36 -8.18 -2.16 -4.58
N GLY A 37 -9.33 -2.15 -3.89
CA GLY A 37 -10.51 -1.42 -4.35
C GLY A 37 -10.25 0.06 -4.65
N LYS A 38 -9.53 0.76 -3.77
CA LYS A 38 -9.14 2.17 -3.98
C LYS A 38 -8.19 2.32 -5.17
N VAL A 39 -7.18 1.45 -5.28
CA VAL A 39 -6.19 1.44 -6.37
C VAL A 39 -6.86 1.27 -7.73
N TYR A 40 -7.62 0.19 -7.89
CA TYR A 40 -8.25 -0.15 -9.16
C TYR A 40 -9.34 0.87 -9.54
N SER A 41 -10.11 1.37 -8.56
CA SER A 41 -11.10 2.41 -8.81
C SER A 41 -10.45 3.70 -9.32
N HIS A 42 -9.29 4.09 -8.76
CA HIS A 42 -8.60 5.30 -9.18
C HIS A 42 -8.01 5.18 -10.59
N VAL A 43 -7.35 4.07 -10.91
CA VAL A 43 -6.82 3.80 -12.26
C VAL A 43 -7.95 3.76 -13.29
N LEU A 44 -9.08 3.13 -12.97
CA LEU A 44 -10.25 3.13 -13.85
C LEU A 44 -10.82 4.53 -14.09
N LYS A 45 -10.80 5.41 -13.08
CA LYS A 45 -11.23 6.81 -13.23
C LYS A 45 -10.27 7.60 -14.12
N LYS A 46 -8.95 7.43 -13.95
CA LYS A 46 -7.91 8.01 -14.82
C LYS A 46 -8.11 7.58 -16.28
N GLU A 47 -8.37 6.29 -16.49
CA GLU A 47 -8.67 5.73 -17.81
C GLU A 47 -9.89 6.38 -18.46
N ARG A 48 -11.03 6.41 -17.77
CA ARG A 48 -12.28 7.00 -18.28
C ARG A 48 -12.19 8.50 -18.56
N ARG A 49 -11.29 9.21 -17.86
CA ARG A 49 -11.03 10.64 -18.10
C ARG A 49 -10.13 10.87 -19.33
N GLY A 50 -9.47 9.83 -19.83
CA GLY A 50 -8.57 9.90 -20.97
C GLY A 50 -7.11 10.16 -20.60
N ASP A 51 -6.73 10.03 -19.31
CA ASP A 51 -5.36 10.30 -18.85
C ASP A 51 -4.32 9.36 -19.50
N TYR A 52 -4.76 8.17 -19.95
CA TYR A 52 -3.92 7.19 -20.66
C TYR A 52 -4.00 7.31 -22.19
N LEU A 53 -4.57 8.40 -22.72
CA LEU A 53 -4.61 8.72 -24.16
C LEU A 53 -5.18 7.60 -25.06
N GLY A 54 -6.14 6.83 -24.54
CA GLY A 54 -6.75 5.69 -25.25
C GLY A 54 -5.87 4.43 -25.31
N GLY A 55 -4.73 4.41 -24.61
CA GLY A 55 -3.87 3.25 -24.47
C GLY A 55 -4.48 2.16 -23.59
N THR A 56 -4.01 0.92 -23.76
CA THR A 56 -4.44 -0.21 -22.92
C THR A 56 -3.94 -0.03 -21.49
N VAL A 57 -4.86 -0.06 -20.54
CA VAL A 57 -4.53 -0.12 -19.12
C VAL A 57 -4.22 -1.55 -18.70
N GLN A 58 -3.13 -1.71 -17.96
CA GLN A 58 -2.52 -2.99 -17.60
C GLN A 58 -2.09 -2.97 -16.13
N VAL A 59 -1.97 -4.16 -15.52
CA VAL A 59 -1.46 -4.28 -14.13
C VAL A 59 -0.09 -3.64 -14.00
N ILE A 60 0.83 -3.99 -14.90
CA ILE A 60 2.12 -3.32 -15.04
C ILE A 60 2.05 -2.48 -16.33
N PRO A 61 2.34 -1.17 -16.31
CA PRO A 61 2.80 -0.40 -15.14
C PRO A 61 1.67 0.28 -14.35
N HIS A 62 0.42 0.32 -14.83
CA HIS A 62 -0.57 1.28 -14.33
C HIS A 62 -1.01 1.01 -12.89
N ILE A 63 -1.31 -0.24 -12.54
CA ILE A 63 -1.70 -0.62 -11.17
C ILE A 63 -0.48 -0.54 -10.25
N THR A 64 0.67 -1.06 -10.68
CA THR A 64 1.89 -1.04 -9.84
C THR A 64 2.37 0.39 -9.56
N ASN A 65 2.36 1.29 -10.56
CA ASN A 65 2.71 2.70 -10.36
C ASN A 65 1.75 3.39 -9.40
N GLU A 66 0.46 3.12 -9.51
CA GLU A 66 -0.54 3.68 -8.61
C GLU A 66 -0.35 3.18 -7.15
N ILE A 67 0.10 1.93 -6.94
CA ILE A 67 0.48 1.44 -5.61
C ILE A 67 1.74 2.16 -5.10
N LYS A 68 2.76 2.28 -5.95
CA LYS A 68 4.02 2.97 -5.63
C LYS A 68 3.79 4.43 -5.23
N GLU A 69 3.00 5.16 -6.01
CA GLU A 69 2.62 6.55 -5.73
C GLU A 69 2.02 6.70 -4.33
N ARG A 70 1.09 5.80 -3.93
CA ARG A 70 0.49 5.86 -2.59
C ARG A 70 1.49 5.59 -1.46
N LEU A 71 2.41 4.65 -1.66
CA LEU A 71 3.44 4.34 -0.65
C LEU A 71 4.40 5.51 -0.44
N LEU A 72 4.82 6.16 -1.52
CA LEU A 72 5.68 7.35 -1.44
C LEU A 72 4.94 8.54 -0.80
N LEU A 73 3.68 8.77 -1.18
CA LEU A 73 2.85 9.82 -0.59
C LEU A 73 2.65 9.66 0.93
N ALA A 74 2.58 8.43 1.44
CA ALA A 74 2.48 8.20 2.89
C ALA A 74 3.70 8.78 3.64
N GLY A 75 4.91 8.55 3.11
CA GLY A 75 6.15 9.13 3.67
C GLY A 75 6.24 10.63 3.49
N GLU A 76 5.92 11.15 2.30
CA GLU A 76 5.95 12.59 2.01
C GLU A 76 4.95 13.37 2.88
N SER A 77 3.75 12.83 3.09
CA SER A 77 2.68 13.51 3.86
C SER A 77 2.99 13.66 5.35
N THR A 78 3.87 12.81 5.88
CA THR A 78 4.23 12.76 7.31
C THR A 78 5.65 13.27 7.56
N ASN A 79 6.42 13.59 6.50
CA ASN A 79 7.85 13.89 6.57
C ASN A 79 8.62 12.82 7.38
N ALA A 80 8.27 11.55 7.14
CA ALA A 80 8.84 10.42 7.88
C ALA A 80 10.23 10.05 7.34
N ASP A 81 11.17 9.79 8.26
CA ASP A 81 12.49 9.24 7.91
C ASP A 81 12.40 7.78 7.43
N VAL A 82 11.44 7.03 7.98
CA VAL A 82 11.21 5.61 7.67
C VAL A 82 9.71 5.35 7.56
N VAL A 83 9.31 4.66 6.49
CA VAL A 83 7.93 4.20 6.28
C VAL A 83 7.89 2.68 6.44
N ILE A 84 7.07 2.20 7.37
CA ILE A 84 6.78 0.77 7.53
C ILE A 84 5.48 0.49 6.77
N THR A 85 5.54 -0.44 5.82
CA THR A 85 4.37 -0.86 5.04
C THR A 85 4.12 -2.34 5.27
N GLU A 86 2.97 -2.65 5.85
CA GLU A 86 2.44 -4.01 5.86
C GLU A 86 1.78 -4.30 4.51
N ILE A 87 2.06 -5.48 3.94
CA ILE A 87 1.30 -6.02 2.82
C ILE A 87 0.43 -7.14 3.38
N GLY A 88 -0.87 -6.88 3.47
CA GLY A 88 -1.85 -7.88 3.89
C GLY A 88 -1.97 -9.06 2.91
N GLY A 89 -2.56 -10.15 3.39
CA GLY A 89 -2.70 -11.40 2.66
C GLY A 89 -1.48 -12.32 2.77
N THR A 90 -1.48 -13.43 2.03
CA THR A 90 -0.36 -14.40 2.05
C THR A 90 0.45 -14.27 0.77
N THR A 91 1.79 -14.29 0.91
CA THR A 91 2.67 -14.34 -0.27
C THR A 91 2.40 -15.62 -1.06
N GLY A 92 2.11 -15.49 -2.35
CA GLY A 92 1.72 -16.59 -3.23
C GLY A 92 0.25 -16.52 -3.68
N ASP A 93 -0.59 -15.79 -2.95
CA ASP A 93 -1.97 -15.53 -3.36
C ASP A 93 -2.03 -14.54 -4.51
N ILE A 94 -2.96 -14.75 -5.45
CA ILE A 94 -3.12 -13.94 -6.67
C ILE A 94 -3.35 -12.46 -6.33
N GLU A 95 -4.07 -12.19 -5.24
CA GLU A 95 -4.45 -10.86 -4.78
C GLU A 95 -3.23 -10.02 -4.36
N SER A 96 -2.16 -10.68 -3.89
CA SER A 96 -0.93 -10.02 -3.43
C SER A 96 0.01 -9.63 -4.57
N LEU A 97 -0.12 -10.25 -5.75
CA LEU A 97 0.86 -10.13 -6.84
C LEU A 97 1.13 -8.67 -7.27
N PRO A 98 0.13 -7.78 -7.44
CA PRO A 98 0.39 -6.39 -7.79
C PRO A 98 1.19 -5.63 -6.72
N PHE A 99 0.95 -5.91 -5.43
CA PHE A 99 1.65 -5.28 -4.32
C PHE A 99 3.10 -5.76 -4.23
N ILE A 100 3.33 -7.07 -4.38
CA ILE A 100 4.68 -7.66 -4.40
C ILE A 100 5.50 -7.10 -5.56
N GLU A 101 4.90 -7.01 -6.75
CA GLU A 101 5.58 -6.40 -7.90
C GLU A 101 5.87 -4.91 -7.68
N ALA A 102 4.93 -4.17 -7.07
CA ALA A 102 5.13 -2.76 -6.75
C ALA A 102 6.33 -2.56 -5.81
N ILE A 103 6.42 -3.30 -4.68
CA ILE A 103 7.55 -3.16 -3.76
C ILE A 103 8.88 -3.66 -4.35
N ARG A 104 8.83 -4.60 -5.30
CA ARG A 104 10.01 -5.02 -6.07
C ARG A 104 10.52 -3.88 -6.95
N GLN A 105 9.62 -3.15 -7.61
CA GLN A 105 9.95 -1.96 -8.39
C GLN A 105 10.47 -0.82 -7.51
N ILE A 106 9.86 -0.56 -6.34
CA ILE A 106 10.34 0.48 -5.40
C ILE A 106 11.79 0.25 -4.99
N ARG A 107 12.16 -0.99 -4.68
CA ARG A 107 13.57 -1.31 -4.37
C ARG A 107 14.51 -1.07 -5.55
N SER A 108 14.03 -1.23 -6.79
CA SER A 108 14.80 -0.88 -7.98
C SER A 108 14.94 0.63 -8.14
N ASP A 109 13.88 1.39 -7.85
CA ASP A 109 13.83 2.84 -8.05
C ASP A 109 14.59 3.60 -6.97
N LEU A 110 14.49 3.17 -5.71
CA LEU A 110 15.10 3.84 -4.55
C LEU A 110 16.49 3.30 -4.19
N GLY A 111 16.90 2.16 -4.73
CA GLY A 111 18.15 1.50 -4.35
C GLY A 111 17.98 0.48 -3.23
N ARG A 112 18.92 -0.46 -3.14
CA ARG A 112 18.84 -1.61 -2.22
C ARG A 112 19.07 -1.22 -0.76
N GLU A 113 19.76 -0.12 -0.53
CA GLU A 113 20.10 0.47 0.75
C GLU A 113 18.93 1.20 1.41
N ASN A 114 17.92 1.60 0.63
CA ASN A 114 16.76 2.36 1.10
C ASN A 114 15.50 1.50 1.29
N VAL A 115 15.59 0.18 1.05
CA VAL A 115 14.45 -0.74 1.17
C VAL A 115 14.85 -2.05 1.84
N MET A 116 14.18 -2.36 2.95
CA MET A 116 14.30 -3.64 3.69
C MET A 116 12.99 -4.43 3.60
N TYR A 117 13.09 -5.75 3.42
CA TYR A 117 11.94 -6.65 3.47
C TYR A 117 11.98 -7.50 4.73
N VAL A 118 10.85 -7.58 5.43
CA VAL A 118 10.64 -8.46 6.59
C VAL A 118 9.51 -9.42 6.23
N HIS A 119 9.81 -10.72 6.20
CA HIS A 119 8.82 -11.75 5.87
C HIS A 119 8.42 -12.53 7.12
N CYS A 120 7.14 -12.48 7.47
CA CYS A 120 6.58 -13.25 8.59
C CYS A 120 6.24 -14.67 8.12
N THR A 121 6.67 -15.67 8.88
CA THR A 121 6.43 -17.09 8.58
C THR A 121 5.89 -17.82 9.80
N PHE A 122 5.12 -18.89 9.58
CA PHE A 122 4.58 -19.74 10.63
C PHE A 122 5.37 -21.05 10.71
N THR A 123 5.85 -21.39 11.90
CA THR A 123 6.50 -22.68 12.16
C THR A 123 5.60 -23.53 13.04
N THR A 124 5.26 -24.72 12.57
CA THR A 124 4.50 -25.70 13.36
C THR A 124 5.40 -26.36 14.40
N VAL A 125 4.90 -26.52 15.62
CA VAL A 125 5.53 -27.35 16.65
C VAL A 125 4.93 -28.75 16.57
N TYR A 126 5.76 -29.79 16.43
CA TYR A 126 5.35 -31.19 16.43
C TYR A 126 5.36 -31.78 17.85
#